data_AF-A0AAF0BZH1-F1
#
_entry.id   AF-A0AAF0BZH1-F1
#
_cell.length_a   1.000
_cell.length_b   1.000
_cell.length_c   1.000
_cell.angle_alpha   90.00
_cell.angle_beta   90.00
_cell.angle_gamma   90.00
#
_symmetry.space_group_name_H-M   'P 1'
#
loop_
_entity.id
_entity.type
_entity.pdbx_description
1 polymer ?
#
loop_
_entity_poly.entity_id
_entity_poly.type
_entity_poly.pdbx_seq_one_letter_code
_entity_poly.pdbx_strand_id
1 'polypeptide(L)'
;MLLSIVLVSIWALLMFRSAAAEYKYYQSVKTLEPEIWEKLGSPKFLMIPLVFISPKGSKLLQSISNNAICELARRHRQAGIQFLSYVMLVLVISIVYFKIA
;
A
#
# COMPACT_ATOMS: atom_id res chain seq x y z
N MET A 1 -9.61 17.76 -21.26
CA MET A 1 -10.26 18.08 -19.98
C MET A 1 -11.01 16.90 -19.38
N LEU A 2 -12.07 16.39 -20.02
CA LEU A 2 -12.92 15.33 -19.45
C LEU A 2 -12.16 14.00 -19.24
N LEU A 3 -11.35 13.59 -20.22
CA LEU A 3 -10.49 12.41 -20.13
C LEU A 3 -9.48 12.51 -18.96
N SER A 4 -8.87 13.70 -18.80
CA SER A 4 -7.91 14.01 -17.75
C SER A 4 -8.56 13.95 -16.37
N ILE A 5 -9.79 14.45 -16.24
CA ILE A 5 -10.56 14.38 -14.99
C ILE A 5 -10.83 12.92 -14.62
N VAL A 6 -11.30 12.11 -15.57
CA VAL A 6 -11.55 10.67 -15.34
C VAL A 6 -10.27 9.94 -14.89
N LEU A 7 -9.14 10.19 -15.55
CA LEU A 7 -7.84 9.61 -15.18
C LEU A 7 -7.41 10.00 -13.77
N VAL A 8 -7.56 11.27 -13.40
CA VAL A 8 -7.20 11.77 -12.05
C VAL A 8 -8.14 11.21 -11.00
N SER A 9 -9.45 11.11 -11.29
CA SER A 9 -10.43 10.52 -10.36
C SER A 9 -10.16 9.04 -10.11
N ILE A 10 -9.87 8.26 -11.15
CA ILE A 10 -9.50 6.84 -11.01
C ILE A 10 -8.21 6.71 -10.20
N TRP A 11 -7.21 7.55 -10.48
CA TRP A 11 -5.95 7.57 -9.75
C TRP A 11 -6.16 7.86 -8.26
N ALA A 12 -6.94 8.90 -7.93
CA ALA A 12 -7.23 9.28 -6.55
C ALA A 12 -8.00 8.16 -5.82
N LEU A 13 -8.94 7.50 -6.48
CA LEU A 13 -9.72 6.41 -5.91
C LEU A 13 -8.84 5.17 -5.64
N LEU A 14 -7.94 4.82 -6.56
CA LEU A 14 -6.96 3.76 -6.36
C LEU A 14 -5.99 4.09 -5.22
N MET A 15 -5.49 5.33 -5.15
CA MET A 15 -4.60 5.76 -4.07
C MET A 15 -5.31 5.70 -2.71
N PHE A 16 -6.55 6.19 -2.62
CA PHE A 16 -7.35 6.10 -1.40
C PHE A 16 -7.57 4.65 -0.97
N ARG A 17 -7.85 3.75 -1.92
CA ARG A 17 -8.01 2.32 -1.65
C ARG A 17 -6.72 1.70 -1.09
N SER A 18 -5.58 2.06 -1.66
CA SER A 18 -4.26 1.62 -1.18
C SER A 18 -3.99 2.11 0.24
N ALA A 19 -4.19 3.41 0.49
CA ALA A 19 -3.97 4.01 1.80
C ALA A 19 -4.91 3.42 2.87
N ALA A 20 -6.18 3.17 2.53
CA ALA A 20 -7.13 2.52 3.43
C ALA A 20 -6.73 1.08 3.76
N ALA A 21 -6.16 0.34 2.79
CA ALA A 21 -5.66 -1.02 3.01
C ALA A 21 -4.42 -1.02 3.91
N GLU A 22 -3.48 -0.09 3.69
CA GLU A 22 -2.32 0.13 4.58
C GLU A 22 -2.76 0.44 6.00
N TYR A 23 -3.67 1.40 6.16
CA TYR A 23 -4.18 1.81 7.46
C TYR A 23 -4.78 0.63 8.22
N LYS A 24 -5.64 -0.15 7.55
CA LYS A 24 -6.26 -1.34 8.15
C LYS A 24 -5.22 -2.40 8.52
N TYR A 25 -4.21 -2.59 7.69
CA TYR A 25 -3.12 -3.53 7.98
C TYR A 25 -2.35 -3.11 9.23
N TYR A 26 -1.92 -1.85 9.32
CA TYR A 26 -1.20 -1.33 10.50
C TYR A 26 -2.06 -1.40 11.77
N GLN A 27 -3.33 -1.02 11.66
CA GLN A 27 -4.26 -1.10 12.79
C GLN A 27 -4.46 -2.56 13.24
N SER A 28 -4.55 -3.51 12.31
CA SER A 28 -4.71 -4.93 12.63
C SER A 28 -3.49 -5.49 13.37
N VAL A 29 -2.26 -5.14 12.97
CA VAL A 29 -1.04 -5.54 13.70
C VAL A 29 -1.04 -4.95 15.11
N LYS A 30 -1.41 -3.66 15.25
CA LYS A 30 -1.49 -3.01 16.56
C LYS A 30 -2.50 -3.69 17.51
N THR A 31 -3.66 -4.12 17.00
CA THR A 31 -4.73 -4.67 17.83
C THR A 31 -4.62 -6.16 18.08
N LEU A 32 -4.17 -6.93 17.08
CA LEU A 32 -4.13 -8.40 17.14
C LEU A 32 -2.78 -8.93 17.62
N GLU A 33 -1.69 -8.19 17.40
CA GLU A 33 -0.32 -8.58 17.75
C GLU A 33 0.42 -7.43 18.47
N PRO A 34 -0.08 -6.98 19.64
CA PRO A 34 0.49 -5.83 20.35
C PRO A 34 1.96 -6.06 20.76
N GLU A 35 2.36 -7.30 21.04
CA GLU A 35 3.75 -7.64 21.36
C GLU A 35 4.72 -7.38 20.19
N ILE A 36 4.27 -7.65 18.96
CA ILE A 36 5.06 -7.40 17.75
C ILE A 36 5.08 -5.89 17.48
N TRP A 37 3.96 -5.21 17.71
CA TRP A 37 3.87 -3.75 17.61
C TRP A 37 4.85 -3.03 18.57
N GLU A 38 4.98 -3.51 19.81
CA GLU A 38 5.98 -2.99 20.75
C GLU A 38 7.41 -3.31 20.33
N LYS A 39 7.68 -4.53 19.82
CA LYS A 39 9.00 -4.91 19.28
C LYS A 39 9.41 -4.11 18.04
N LEU A 40 8.43 -3.60 17.28
CA LEU A 40 8.64 -2.64 16.18
C LEU A 40 8.97 -1.22 16.69
N GLY A 41 8.93 -0.98 18.00
CA GLY A 41 9.24 0.29 18.63
C GLY A 41 8.05 1.25 18.72
N SER A 42 6.81 0.74 18.64
CA SER A 42 5.58 1.53 18.66
C SER A 42 5.64 2.77 17.74
N PRO A 43 5.88 2.58 16.44
CA PRO A 43 6.13 3.68 15.53
C PRO A 43 4.95 4.67 15.48
N LYS A 44 5.25 5.97 15.53
CA LYS A 44 4.26 7.03 15.29
C LYS A 44 3.72 6.91 13.86
N PHE A 45 2.48 7.37 13.65
CA PHE A 45 1.72 7.18 12.41
C PHE A 45 2.51 7.43 11.11
N LEU A 46 3.35 8.47 11.08
CA LEU A 46 4.17 8.82 9.92
C LEU A 46 5.36 7.88 9.67
N MET A 47 5.88 7.21 10.70
CA MET A 47 7.02 6.30 10.61
C MET A 47 6.61 4.84 10.39
N ILE A 48 5.32 4.51 10.50
CA ILE A 48 4.83 3.14 10.34
C ILE A 48 5.29 2.52 9.01
N PRO A 49 5.15 3.18 7.83
CA PRO A 49 5.58 2.58 6.57
C PRO A 49 7.06 2.26 6.56
N LEU A 50 7.89 3.17 7.09
CA LEU A 50 9.35 3.04 7.11
C LEU A 50 9.80 1.84 7.96
N VAL A 51 9.19 1.67 9.13
CA VAL A 51 9.51 0.59 10.07
C VAL A 51 9.02 -0.76 9.53
N PHE A 52 7.86 -0.78 8.89
CA PHE A 52 7.28 -1.99 8.30
C PHE A 52 8.06 -2.51 7.09
N ILE A 53 8.63 -1.60 6.28
CA ILE A 53 9.47 -1.95 5.13
C ILE A 53 10.91 -2.32 5.56
N SER A 54 11.31 -1.94 6.77
CA SER A 54 12.66 -2.24 7.27
C SER A 54 12.93 -3.76 7.31
N PRO A 55 14.18 -4.21 7.11
CA PRO A 55 14.52 -5.63 7.14
C PRO A 55 14.20 -6.29 8.49
N LYS A 56 14.36 -5.54 9.59
CA LYS A 56 14.00 -6.00 10.94
C LYS A 56 12.48 -6.14 11.09
N GLY A 57 11.72 -5.14 10.63
CA GLY A 57 10.27 -5.17 10.67
C GLY A 57 9.68 -6.30 9.84
N SER A 58 10.19 -6.50 8.62
CA SER A 58 9.78 -7.60 7.74
C SER A 58 9.98 -8.98 8.39
N LYS A 59 11.11 -9.22 9.06
CA LYS A 59 11.33 -10.48 9.80
C LYS A 59 10.35 -10.69 10.96
N LEU A 60 10.05 -9.62 11.72
CA LEU A 60 9.05 -9.64 12.80
C LEU A 60 7.63 -9.88 12.26
N LEU A 61 7.28 -9.31 11.12
CA LEU A 61 5.99 -9.50 10.49
C LEU A 61 5.84 -10.90 9.88
N GLN A 62 6.93 -11.52 9.41
CA GLN A 62 6.92 -12.91 8.92
C GLN A 62 6.68 -13.95 10.03
N SER A 63 6.95 -13.62 11.30
CA SER A 63 6.58 -14.49 12.42
C SER A 63 5.08 -14.48 12.76
N ILE A 64 4.30 -13.59 12.14
CA ILE A 64 2.84 -13.54 12.34
C ILE A 64 2.19 -14.69 11.57
N SER A 65 1.64 -15.66 12.30
CA SER A 65 0.86 -16.77 11.70
C SER A 65 -0.64 -16.47 11.62
N ASN A 66 -1.07 -15.29 12.07
CA ASN A 66 -2.49 -14.94 12.10
C ASN A 66 -3.03 -14.73 10.68
N ASN A 67 -3.95 -15.62 10.26
CA ASN A 67 -4.58 -15.62 8.95
C ASN A 67 -5.23 -14.28 8.58
N ALA A 68 -5.81 -13.57 9.56
CA ALA A 68 -6.45 -12.27 9.30
C ALA A 68 -5.43 -11.22 8.84
N ILE A 69 -4.28 -11.13 9.52
CA ILE A 69 -3.19 -10.20 9.18
C ILE A 69 -2.58 -10.60 7.83
N CYS A 70 -2.43 -11.90 7.57
CA CYS A 70 -1.87 -12.39 6.31
C CYS A 70 -2.78 -12.07 5.11
N GLU A 71 -4.11 -12.15 5.27
CA GLU A 71 -5.05 -11.75 4.23
C GLU A 71 -5.04 -10.23 3.98
N LEU A 72 -4.96 -9.44 5.05
CA LEU A 72 -4.79 -7.98 4.98
C LEU A 72 -3.47 -7.58 4.29
N ALA A 73 -2.36 -8.26 4.60
CA ALA A 73 -1.08 -8.07 3.93
C ALA A 73 -1.16 -8.38 2.43
N ARG A 74 -1.88 -9.46 2.06
CA ARG A 74 -2.11 -9.82 0.66
C ARG A 74 -2.94 -8.76 -0.08
N ARG A 75 -4.01 -8.26 0.55
CA ARG A 75 -4.84 -7.18 -0.01
C ARG A 75 -4.04 -5.87 -0.17
N HIS A 76 -3.19 -5.54 0.78
CA HIS A 76 -2.28 -4.39 0.68
C HIS A 76 -1.34 -4.54 -0.52
N ARG A 77 -0.68 -5.69 -0.66
CA ARG A 77 0.23 -5.96 -1.80
C ARG A 77 -0.51 -5.92 -3.14
N GLN A 78 -1.72 -6.45 -3.20
CA GLN A 78 -2.54 -6.44 -4.42
C GLN A 78 -3.01 -5.03 -4.80
N ALA A 79 -3.42 -4.21 -3.82
CA ALA A 79 -3.78 -2.80 -4.06
C ALA A 79 -2.58 -1.99 -4.57
N GLY A 80 -1.38 -2.23 -4.02
CA GLY A 80 -0.14 -1.62 -4.50
C GLY A 80 0.19 -2.02 -5.94
N ILE A 81 0.06 -3.31 -6.29
CA ILE A 81 0.27 -3.79 -7.67
C ILE A 81 -0.74 -3.16 -8.65
N GLN A 82 -2.02 -3.07 -8.26
CA GLN A 82 -3.04 -2.45 -9.10
C GLN A 82 -2.73 -0.97 -9.36
N PHE A 83 -2.37 -0.22 -8.32
CA PHE A 83 -1.96 1.17 -8.45
C PHE A 83 -0.72 1.33 -9.34
N LEU A 84 0.32 0.51 -9.13
CA LEU A 84 1.55 0.54 -9.93
C LEU A 84 1.27 0.22 -11.40
N SER A 85 0.45 -0.81 -11.67
CA SER A 85 0.07 -1.19 -13.03
C SER A 85 -0.69 -0.06 -13.74
N TYR A 86 -1.59 0.61 -13.03
CA TYR A 86 -2.34 1.75 -13.57
C TYR A 86 -1.40 2.91 -13.92
N VAL A 87 -0.50 3.28 -13.01
CA VAL A 87 0.50 4.34 -13.25
C VAL A 87 1.37 4.00 -14.45
N MET A 88 1.85 2.75 -14.56
CA MET A 88 2.67 2.32 -15.69
C MET A 88 1.91 2.42 -17.02
N LEU A 89 0.64 1.99 -17.04
CA LEU A 89 -0.21 2.03 -18.23
C LEU A 89 -0.46 3.47 -18.68
N VAL A 90 -0.80 4.38 -17.75
CA VAL A 90 -0.96 5.81 -18.04
C VAL A 90 0.34 6.42 -18.58
N LEU A 91 1.49 6.02 -18.03
CA LEU A 91 2.80 6.51 -18.48
C LEU A 91 3.10 6.06 -19.92
N VAL A 92 2.87 4.79 -20.23
CA VAL A 92 3.08 4.22 -21.59
C VAL A 92 2.16 4.91 -22.60
N ILE A 93 0.87 5.05 -22.30
CA ILE A 93 -0.08 5.78 -23.17
C ILE A 93 0.39 7.21 -23.40
N SER A 94 0.84 7.90 -22.35
CA SER A 94 1.33 9.28 -22.46
C SER A 94 2.57 9.36 -23.35
N ILE A 95 3.55 8.47 -23.17
CA ILE A 95 4.76 8.42 -24.02
C ILE A 95 4.39 8.17 -25.48
N VAL A 96 3.50 7.21 -25.76
CA VAL A 96 3.04 6.91 -27.12
C VAL A 96 2.32 8.10 -27.73
N TYR A 97 1.44 8.76 -26.97
CA TYR A 97 0.75 9.97 -27.40
C TYR A 97 1.73 11.08 -27.77
N PHE A 98 2.67 11.42 -26.88
CA PHE A 98 3.68 12.45 -27.12
C PHE A 98 4.71 12.09 -28.19
N LYS A 99 4.88 10.82 -28.52
CA LYS A 99 5.75 10.37 -29.62
C LYS A 99 5.08 10.51 -30.99
N ILE A 100 3.75 10.36 -31.04
CA ILE A 100 2.96 10.39 -32.28
C ILE A 100 2.45 11.80 -32.60
N ALA A 101 2.20 12.61 -31.56
CA ALA A 101 1.86 14.04 -31.67
C ALA A 101 3.08 14.89 -32.03
#